data_AF-A0A0Q6Z4S5-F1
#
_entry.id   AF-A0A0Q6Z4S5-F1
#
_cell.length_a   1.000
_cell.length_b   1.000
_cell.length_c   1.000
_cell.angle_alpha   90.00
_cell.angle_beta   90.00
_cell.angle_gamma   90.00
#
_symmetry.space_group_name_H-M   'P 1'
#
loop_
_entity.id
_entity.type
_entity.pdbx_description
1 polymer ?
#
loop_
_entity_poly.entity_id
_entity_poly.type
_entity_poly.pdbx_seq_one_letter_code
_entity_poly.pdbx_strand_id
1 'polypeptide(L)'
;MIVFKRIELKRMVTMPNRINAEALQMDHRTSAAVCDGIGERLREIMKPAANELPPRLQELMERLRQVDDIDAPSIVPSLDTALGAH
;
A
#
# COMPACT_ATOMS: atom_id res chain seq x y z
N MET A 1 -15.96 -28.68 -11.86
CA MET A 1 -15.37 -28.16 -13.10
C MET A 1 -16.11 -26.88 -13.45
N ILE A 2 -15.59 -25.71 -13.04
CA ILE A 2 -16.29 -24.42 -13.22
C ILE A 2 -15.80 -23.82 -14.55
N VAL A 3 -16.71 -23.75 -15.52
CA VAL A 3 -16.43 -23.25 -16.87
C VAL A 3 -16.45 -21.71 -16.83
N PHE A 4 -15.28 -21.08 -16.92
CA PHE A 4 -15.19 -19.63 -17.07
C PHE A 4 -15.72 -19.23 -18.46
N LYS A 5 -16.90 -18.60 -18.48
CA LYS A 5 -17.49 -18.05 -19.70
C LYS A 5 -16.72 -16.79 -20.08
N ARG A 6 -16.06 -16.84 -21.24
CA ARG A 6 -15.32 -15.73 -21.85
C ARG A 6 -16.30 -14.61 -22.19
N ILE A 7 -16.23 -13.48 -21.47
CA ILE A 7 -16.99 -12.27 -21.81
C ILE A 7 -16.26 -11.60 -22.98
N GLU A 8 -16.87 -11.61 -24.17
CA GLU A 8 -16.40 -10.85 -25.31
C GLU A 8 -16.70 -9.36 -25.11
N LEU A 9 -15.65 -8.56 -24.90
CA LEU A 9 -15.76 -7.12 -24.80
C LEU A 9 -15.77 -6.51 -26.22
N LYS A 10 -16.96 -6.41 -26.82
CA LYS A 10 -17.14 -5.80 -28.15
C LYS A 10 -17.74 -4.40 -28.06
N ARG A 11 -16.83 -3.42 -28.15
CA ARG A 11 -16.95 -2.03 -28.65
C ARG A 11 -17.88 -1.00 -27.94
N MET A 12 -17.20 0.03 -27.45
CA MET A 12 -17.36 1.44 -27.85
C MET A 12 -18.65 2.14 -27.43
N VAL A 13 -18.67 2.61 -26.18
CA VAL A 13 -19.33 3.87 -25.84
C VAL A 13 -18.24 4.94 -25.87
N THR A 14 -18.28 5.84 -26.85
CA THR A 14 -17.55 7.11 -26.76
C THR A 14 -18.12 7.86 -25.57
N MET A 15 -17.45 7.78 -24.41
CA MET A 15 -17.74 8.68 -23.30
C MET A 15 -17.22 10.06 -23.69
N PRO A 16 -18.04 11.12 -23.75
CA PRO A 16 -17.51 12.47 -23.74
C PRO A 16 -16.79 12.67 -22.39
N ASN A 17 -15.47 12.43 -22.37
CA ASN A 17 -14.63 12.73 -21.21
C ASN A 17 -14.33 14.22 -21.20
N ARG A 18 -15.35 14.99 -20.83
CA ARG A 18 -15.15 16.30 -20.19
C ARG A 18 -15.69 16.15 -18.80
N ILE A 19 -14.91 15.52 -17.92
CA ILE A 19 -15.14 15.71 -16.49
C ILE A 19 -14.90 17.20 -16.27
N ASN A 20 -15.98 17.99 -16.20
CA ASN A 20 -15.91 19.37 -15.75
C ASN A 20 -15.29 19.31 -14.34
N ALA A 21 -14.02 19.69 -14.21
CA ALA A 21 -13.27 19.58 -12.95
C ALA A 21 -13.96 20.32 -11.80
N GLU A 22 -14.73 21.35 -12.15
CA GLU A 22 -15.57 22.18 -11.29
C GLU A 22 -16.84 21.45 -10.77
N ALA A 23 -17.31 20.41 -11.47
CA ALA A 23 -18.41 19.54 -11.01
C ALA A 23 -17.90 18.33 -10.20
N LEU A 24 -16.59 18.09 -10.18
CA LEU A 24 -15.94 17.01 -9.41
C LEU A 24 -15.49 17.53 -8.03
N GLN A 25 -16.35 18.29 -7.35
CA GLN A 25 -16.08 18.65 -5.96
C GLN A 25 -16.38 17.44 -5.09
N MET A 26 -15.34 16.64 -4.84
CA MET A 26 -15.40 15.53 -3.92
C MET A 26 -15.07 16.05 -2.53
N ASP A 27 -16.04 16.00 -1.62
CA ASP A 27 -15.80 16.44 -0.25
C ASP A 27 -14.81 15.51 0.48
N HIS A 28 -14.23 16.01 1.56
CA HIS A 28 -13.23 15.27 2.35
C HIS A 28 -13.77 13.92 2.86
N ARG A 29 -15.06 13.87 3.25
CA ARG A 29 -15.69 12.65 3.77
C ARG A 29 -15.81 11.58 2.69
N THR A 30 -16.21 11.96 1.49
CA THR A 30 -16.34 11.11 0.32
C THR A 30 -14.98 10.61 -0.11
N SER A 31 -13.96 11.47 -0.14
CA SER A 31 -12.58 11.08 -0.44
C SER A 31 -12.06 10.05 0.56
N ALA A 32 -12.24 10.29 1.87
CA ALA A 32 -11.84 9.36 2.91
C ALA A 32 -12.54 8.00 2.76
N ALA A 33 -13.86 8.00 2.58
CA ALA A 33 -14.63 6.77 2.40
C ALA A 33 -14.19 5.96 1.15
N VAL A 34 -13.86 6.66 0.05
CA VAL A 34 -13.32 6.03 -1.16
C VAL A 34 -11.95 5.41 -0.88
N CYS A 35 -11.05 6.13 -0.22
CA CYS A 35 -9.73 5.61 0.15
C CYS A 35 -9.83 4.40 1.09
N ASP A 36 -10.74 4.44 2.06
CA ASP A 36 -10.98 3.32 2.98
C ASP A 36 -11.47 2.08 2.22
N GLY A 37 -12.49 2.25 1.35
CA GLY A 37 -13.01 1.15 0.54
C GLY A 37 -12.01 0.59 -0.46
N ILE A 38 -11.17 1.44 -1.07
CA ILE A 38 -10.06 0.99 -1.91
C ILE A 38 -9.04 0.21 -1.06
N GLY A 39 -8.67 0.74 0.10
CA GLY A 39 -7.71 0.11 1.01
C GLY A 39 -8.16 -1.24 1.53
N GLU A 40 -9.44 -1.38 1.90
CA GLU A 40 -10.05 -2.67 2.26
C GLU A 40 -10.00 -3.67 1.12
N ARG A 41 -10.42 -3.25 -0.08
CA ARG A 41 -10.41 -4.12 -1.26
C ARG A 41 -9.00 -4.54 -1.66
N LEU A 42 -8.03 -3.62 -1.59
CA LEU A 42 -6.62 -3.94 -1.83
C LEU A 42 -6.10 -4.91 -0.77
N ARG A 43 -6.44 -4.73 0.50
CA ARG A 43 -6.08 -5.69 1.55
C ARG A 43 -6.62 -7.08 1.26
N GLU A 44 -7.84 -7.21 0.74
CA GLU A 44 -8.40 -8.51 0.38
C GLU A 44 -7.74 -9.14 -0.85
N ILE A 45 -7.47 -8.36 -1.88
CA ILE A 45 -6.86 -8.85 -3.13
C ILE A 45 -5.37 -9.15 -2.94
N MET A 46 -4.68 -8.31 -2.17
CA MET A 46 -3.25 -8.41 -1.89
C MET A 46 -2.95 -9.18 -0.61
N LYS A 47 -3.98 -9.69 0.11
CA LYS A 47 -3.79 -10.72 1.13
C LYS A 47 -2.91 -11.76 0.48
N PRO A 48 -1.69 -12.02 1.00
CA PRO A 48 -0.82 -13.02 0.45
C PRO A 48 -1.64 -14.30 0.37
N ALA A 49 -1.99 -14.73 -0.84
CA ALA A 49 -2.75 -15.95 -1.05
C ALA A 49 -1.93 -17.03 -0.37
N ALA A 50 -2.42 -17.57 0.76
CA ALA A 50 -1.69 -18.41 1.70
C ALA A 50 -0.48 -19.12 1.07
N ASN A 51 0.64 -18.41 1.01
CA ASN A 51 1.91 -18.89 0.51
C ASN A 51 2.88 -18.19 1.42
N GLU A 52 3.27 -18.93 2.45
CA GLU A 52 4.59 -18.88 3.04
C GLU A 52 5.55 -18.17 2.07
N LEU A 53 6.10 -17.03 2.50
CA LEU A 53 7.15 -16.37 1.74
C LEU A 53 8.15 -17.43 1.31
N PRO A 54 8.73 -17.35 0.09
CA PRO A 54 9.77 -18.29 -0.31
C PRO A 54 10.77 -18.47 0.84
N PRO A 55 11.24 -19.70 1.16
CA PRO A 55 11.93 -19.98 2.43
C PRO A 55 13.07 -19.00 2.76
N ARG A 56 13.82 -18.57 1.74
CA ARG A 56 14.87 -17.56 1.86
C ARG A 56 14.36 -16.19 2.29
N LEU A 57 13.22 -15.76 1.77
CA LEU A 57 12.62 -14.47 2.12
C LEU A 57 12.04 -14.50 3.54
N GLN A 58 11.46 -15.63 3.95
CA GLN A 58 11.06 -15.90 5.33
C GLN A 58 12.25 -15.77 6.29
N GLU A 59 13.37 -16.41 5.97
CA GLU A 59 14.60 -16.34 6.77
C GLU A 59 15.14 -14.89 6.86
N LEU A 60 15.12 -14.15 5.75
CA LEU A 60 15.57 -12.76 5.73
C LEU A 60 14.64 -11.85 6.56
N MET A 61 13.32 -12.06 6.50
CA MET A 61 12.36 -11.31 7.32
C MET A 61 12.53 -11.61 8.81
N GLU A 62 12.81 -12.86 9.16
CA GLU A 62 13.09 -13.26 10.55
C GLU A 62 14.37 -12.59 11.06
N ARG A 63 15.45 -12.61 10.27
CA ARG A 63 16.71 -11.92 10.59
C ARG A 63 16.52 -10.40 10.73
N LEU A 64 15.71 -9.80 9.86
CA LEU A 64 15.41 -8.37 9.93
C LEU A 64 14.68 -8.03 11.23
N ARG A 65 13.63 -8.79 11.57
CA ARG A 65 12.89 -8.59 12.83
C ARG A 65 13.80 -8.69 14.05
N GLN A 66 14.74 -9.65 14.05
CA GLN A 66 15.74 -9.76 15.13
C GLN A 66 16.66 -8.55 15.24
N VAL A 67 16.95 -7.88 14.12
CA VAL A 67 17.77 -6.66 14.11
C VAL A 67 16.96 -5.43 14.54
N ASP A 68 15.68 -5.35 14.16
CA ASP A 68 14.78 -4.26 14.58
C ASP A 68 14.43 -4.33 16.07
N ASP A 69 14.38 -5.54 16.65
CA ASP A 69 14.10 -5.78 18.08
C ASP A 69 15.34 -5.53 18.96
N ILE A 70 16.53 -5.50 18.36
CA ILE A 70 17.73 -4.98 19.03
C ILE A 70 17.59 -3.46 18.96
N ASP A 71 17.41 -2.80 20.11
CA ASP A 71 17.47 -1.34 20.24
C ASP A 71 18.70 -0.83 19.49
N ALA A 72 18.49 -0.41 18.25
CA ALA A 72 19.57 0.02 17.40
C ALA A 72 20.13 1.28 18.04
N PRO A 73 21.44 1.35 18.30
CA PRO A 73 22.03 2.57 18.84
C PRO A 73 21.66 3.71 17.90
N SER A 74 21.05 4.75 18.44
CA SER A 74 20.60 5.91 17.67
C SER A 74 21.76 6.41 16.79
N ILE A 75 21.63 6.23 15.47
CA ILE A 75 22.57 6.74 14.47
C ILE A 75 22.49 8.27 14.38
N VAL A 76 21.40 8.86 14.90
CA VAL A 76 21.30 10.31 15.06
C VAL A 76 22.32 10.72 16.13
N PRO A 77 23.38 11.46 15.75
CA PRO A 77 24.30 12.02 16.73
C PRO A 77 23.48 12.94 17.64
N SER A 78 23.60 12.81 18.97
CA SER A 78 23.00 13.81 19.85
C SER A 78 23.53 15.18 19.47
N LEU A 79 22.64 16.16 19.31
CA LEU A 79 23.01 17.51 18.87
C LEU A 79 23.99 18.18 19.86
N ASP A 80 23.97 17.72 21.12
CA ASP A 80 24.89 18.15 22.19
C ASP A 80 26.35 17.76 21.91
N THR A 81 26.60 16.73 21.08
CA THR A 81 27.95 16.32 20.69
C THR A 81 28.50 17.16 19.53
N ALA A 82 27.63 17.81 18.74
CA ALA A 82 28.02 18.66 17.61
C ALA A 82 28.23 20.14 18.01
N LEU A 83 27.64 20.57 19.11
CA LEU A 83 27.81 21.89 19.70
C LEU A 83 28.61 21.74 20.99
N GLY A 84 29.95 21.71 20.87
CA GLY A 84 30.84 21.63 22.03
C GLY A 84 30.44 22.61 23.12
N ALA A 85 29.89 22.07 24.21
CA ALA A 85 29.60 22.81 25.43
C ALA A 85 30.93 23.04 26.16
N HIS A 86 31.34 24.30 26.17
CA HIS A 86 32.33 24.86 27.09
C HIS A 86 31.75 24.95 28.51
#